data_AF-A0A2R6B8K3-F1
#
_entry.id   AF-A0A2R6B8K3-F1
#
_cell.length_a   1.000
_cell.length_b   1.000
_cell.length_c   1.000
_cell.angle_alpha   90.00
_cell.angle_beta   90.00
_cell.angle_gamma   90.00
#
_symmetry.space_group_name_H-M   'P 1'
#
loop_
_entity.id
_entity.type
_entity.pdbx_description
1 polymer ?
#
loop_
_entity_poly.entity_id
_entity_poly.type
_entity_poly.pdbx_seq_one_letter_code
_entity_poly.pdbx_strand_id
1 'polypeptide(L)'
;MCVRAYRFRAYSSKTTARVLETQLEAACKLYNTLLHAEQKEYEENKRTMNKTELRELALDLRKRNKEFQALHSHVTQQVADRFY
;
A
#
# COMPACT_ATOMS: atom_id res chain seq x y z
N MET A 1 31.33 26.90 4.62
CA MET A 1 30.91 25.49 4.71
C MET A 1 30.36 25.07 3.36
N CYS A 2 30.97 24.08 2.71
CA CYS A 2 30.67 23.73 1.31
C CYS A 2 29.47 22.77 1.27
N VAL A 3 28.31 23.25 0.83
CA VAL A 3 27.13 22.41 0.63
C VAL A 3 27.38 21.58 -0.63
N ARG A 4 27.87 20.35 -0.47
CA ARG A 4 27.94 19.38 -1.57
C ARG A 4 26.53 19.19 -2.11
N ALA A 5 26.24 19.74 -3.28
CA ALA A 5 25.03 19.45 -4.02
C ALA A 5 25.07 17.98 -4.45
N TYR A 6 24.55 17.09 -3.59
CA TYR A 6 24.24 15.73 -3.96
C TYR A 6 23.12 15.79 -5.01
N ARG A 7 23.50 15.83 -6.28
CA ARG A 7 22.60 15.47 -7.38
C ARG A 7 22.22 14.02 -7.16
N PHE A 8 21.08 13.78 -6.51
CA PHE A 8 20.43 12.47 -6.45
C PHE A 8 20.19 12.03 -7.88
N ARG A 9 21.12 11.25 -8.44
CA ARG A 9 20.84 10.47 -9.64
C ARG A 9 19.92 9.35 -9.18
N ALA A 10 18.69 9.34 -9.70
CA ALA A 10 17.66 8.31 -9.45
C ALA A 10 18.01 6.94 -10.08
N TYR A 11 19.28 6.56 -10.11
CA TYR A 11 19.72 5.23 -10.51
C TYR A 11 19.77 4.38 -9.25
N SER A 12 18.63 3.78 -8.90
CA SER A 12 18.63 2.69 -7.91
C SER A 12 19.53 1.57 -8.42
N SER A 13 20.29 0.92 -7.53
CA SER A 13 20.97 -0.32 -7.90
C SER A 13 19.93 -1.35 -8.38
N LYS A 14 20.36 -2.31 -9.22
CA LYS A 14 19.46 -3.36 -9.73
C LYS A 14 18.75 -4.13 -8.62
N THR A 15 19.40 -4.26 -7.46
CA THR A 15 18.83 -4.91 -6.27
C THR A 15 17.75 -4.05 -5.62
N THR A 16 18.01 -2.75 -5.43
CA THR A 16 17.01 -1.81 -4.89
C THR A 16 15.80 -1.68 -5.82
N ALA A 17 16.00 -1.69 -7.14
CA ALA A 17 14.90 -1.68 -8.11
C ALA A 17 13.95 -2.88 -7.92
N ARG A 18 14.50 -4.10 -7.80
CA ARG A 18 13.70 -5.30 -7.57
C ARG A 18 12.91 -5.25 -6.26
N VAL A 19 13.51 -4.73 -5.19
CA VAL A 19 12.81 -4.58 -3.90
C VAL A 19 11.65 -3.58 -4.04
N LEU A 20 11.84 -2.50 -4.79
CA LEU A 20 10.77 -1.54 -5.05
C LEU A 20 9.65 -2.14 -5.91
N GLU A 21 10.00 -2.96 -6.92
CA GLU A 21 9.02 -3.70 -7.73
C GLU A 21 8.20 -4.67 -6.88
N THR A 22 8.83 -5.47 -6.01
CA THR A 22 8.08 -6.39 -5.15
C THR A 22 7.18 -5.68 -4.13
N GLN A 23 7.65 -4.55 -3.58
CA GLN A 23 6.82 -3.70 -2.72
C GLN A 23 5.65 -3.09 -3.49
N LEU A 24 5.88 -2.65 -4.74
CA LEU A 24 4.83 -2.12 -5.59
C LEU A 24 3.79 -3.19 -5.91
N GLU A 25 4.21 -4.40 -6.29
CA GLU A 25 3.30 -5.52 -6.55
C GLU A 25 2.47 -5.87 -5.31
N ALA A 26 3.08 -5.92 -4.13
CA ALA A 26 2.37 -6.17 -2.87
C ALA A 26 1.34 -5.06 -2.57
N ALA A 27 1.68 -3.79 -2.83
CA ALA A 27 0.78 -2.66 -2.66
C ALA A 27 -0.38 -2.70 -3.65
N CYS A 28 -0.14 -3.05 -4.92
CA CYS A 28 -1.19 -3.23 -5.93
C CYS A 28 -2.15 -4.37 -5.57
N LYS A 29 -1.62 -5.51 -5.13
CA LYS A 29 -2.44 -6.62 -4.62
C LYS A 29 -3.31 -6.17 -3.45
N LEU A 30 -2.74 -5.46 -2.48
CA LEU A 30 -3.47 -4.93 -1.32
C LEU A 30 -4.59 -3.97 -1.75
N TYR A 31 -4.31 -3.05 -2.67
CA TYR A 31 -5.32 -2.14 -3.22
C TYR A 31 -6.48 -2.91 -3.87
N ASN A 32 -6.18 -3.88 -4.72
CA ASN A 32 -7.22 -4.68 -5.39
C ASN A 32 -8.07 -5.47 -4.38
N THR A 33 -7.45 -6.00 -3.31
CA THR A 33 -8.21 -6.68 -2.25
C THR A 33 -9.15 -5.74 -1.50
N LEU A 34 -8.72 -4.50 -1.23
CA LEU A 34 -9.56 -3.49 -0.60
C LEU A 34 -10.70 -3.07 -1.51
N LEU A 35 -10.42 -2.88 -2.80
CA LEU A 35 -11.43 -2.55 -3.81
C LEU A 35 -12.50 -3.64 -3.91
N HIS A 36 -12.10 -4.92 -3.93
CA HIS A 36 -13.06 -6.02 -3.93
C HIS A 36 -13.89 -6.09 -2.64
N ALA A 37 -13.28 -5.79 -1.48
CA ALA A 37 -14.01 -5.74 -0.22
C ALA A 37 -15.06 -4.61 -0.22
N GLU A 38 -14.70 -3.42 -0.71
CA GLU A 38 -15.61 -2.29 -0.83
C GLU A 38 -16.76 -2.58 -1.82
N GLN A 39 -16.46 -3.16 -2.97
CA GLN A 39 -17.49 -3.57 -3.95
C GLN A 39 -18.49 -4.55 -3.34
N LYS A 40 -17.99 -5.56 -2.60
CA LYS A 40 -18.84 -6.54 -1.94
C LYS A 40 -19.73 -5.90 -0.87
N GLU A 41 -19.20 -5.01 -0.04
CA GLU A 41 -19.98 -4.25 0.94
C GLU A 41 -21.04 -3.38 0.27
N TYR A 42 -20.72 -2.79 -0.89
CA TYR A 42 -21.69 -2.01 -1.65
C TYR A 42 -22.80 -2.88 -2.26
N GLU A 43 -22.49 -4.07 -2.76
CA GLU A 43 -23.49 -4.98 -3.31
C GLU A 43 -24.44 -5.53 -2.23
N GLU A 44 -23.90 -5.91 -1.07
CA GLU A 44 -24.65 -6.52 0.02
C GLU A 44 -25.42 -5.48 0.84
N ASN A 45 -24.77 -4.38 1.20
CA ASN A 45 -25.29 -3.40 2.17
C ASN A 45 -25.65 -2.05 1.52
N LYS A 46 -25.38 -1.84 0.22
CA LYS A 46 -25.52 -0.55 -0.49
C LYS A 46 -24.81 0.61 0.22
N ARG A 47 -23.71 0.30 0.88
CA ARG A 47 -22.93 1.22 1.71
C ARG A 47 -21.49 1.30 1.21
N THR A 48 -20.94 2.52 1.24
CA THR A 48 -19.51 2.78 1.03
C THR A 48 -18.76 2.71 2.35
N MET A 49 -17.59 2.05 2.35
CA MET A 49 -16.76 1.94 3.56
C MET A 49 -16.08 3.26 3.88
N ASN A 50 -16.04 3.65 5.16
CA ASN A 50 -15.35 4.86 5.60
C ASN A 50 -13.81 4.69 5.53
N LYS A 51 -13.08 5.80 5.44
CA LYS A 51 -11.60 5.84 5.40
C LYS A 51 -10.96 5.10 6.59
N THR A 52 -11.52 5.23 7.79
CA THR A 52 -11.05 4.52 8.98
C THR A 52 -11.26 3.01 8.87
N GLU A 53 -12.41 2.56 8.35
CA GLU A 53 -12.73 1.15 8.16
C GLU A 53 -11.77 0.50 7.14
N LEU A 54 -11.48 1.20 6.04
CA LEU A 54 -10.49 0.75 5.05
C LEU A 54 -9.07 0.65 5.62
N ARG A 55 -8.66 1.59 6.48
CA ARG A 55 -7.34 1.56 7.15
C ARG A 55 -7.22 0.37 8.09
N GLU A 56 -8.25 0.11 8.89
CA GLU A 56 -8.28 -1.03 9.81
C GLU A 56 -8.25 -2.36 9.04
N LEU A 57 -9.08 -2.48 7.99
CA LEU A 57 -9.10 -3.64 7.11
C LEU A 57 -7.72 -3.88 6.48
N ALA A 58 -7.06 -2.84 5.99
CA ALA A 58 -5.73 -2.94 5.41
C ALA A 58 -4.67 -3.44 6.43
N LEU A 59 -4.74 -2.96 7.67
CA LEU A 59 -3.85 -3.42 8.75
C LEU A 59 -4.11 -4.88 9.13
N ASP A 60 -5.36 -5.31 9.16
CA ASP A 60 -5.71 -6.70 9.47
C ASP A 60 -5.34 -7.66 8.33
N LEU A 61 -5.50 -7.25 7.07
CA LEU A 61 -4.98 -7.99 5.92
C LEU A 61 -3.46 -8.15 6.01
N ARG A 62 -2.74 -7.11 6.44
CA ARG A 62 -1.29 -7.18 6.68
C ARG A 62 -0.91 -8.20 7.75
N LYS A 63 -1.69 -8.29 8.83
CA LYS A 63 -1.43 -9.27 9.91
C LYS A 63 -1.67 -10.69 9.43
N ARG A 64 -2.73 -10.91 8.63
CA ARG A 64 -3.16 -12.24 8.18
C ARG A 64 -2.32 -12.80 7.03
N ASN A 65 -1.88 -11.97 6.08
CA ASN A 65 -1.12 -12.43 4.91
C ASN A 65 0.36 -12.05 5.00
N LYS A 66 1.23 -13.06 4.90
CA LYS A 66 2.69 -12.89 4.88
C LYS A 66 3.18 -12.07 3.68
N GLU A 67 2.50 -12.12 2.54
CA GLU A 67 2.88 -11.31 1.37
C GLU A 67 2.79 -9.80 1.67
N PHE A 68 1.79 -9.39 2.45
CA PHE A 68 1.59 -7.99 2.82
C PHE A 68 2.49 -7.56 3.99
N GLN A 69 3.09 -8.48 4.74
CA GLN A 69 4.07 -8.15 5.78
C GLN A 69 5.35 -7.53 5.22
N ALA A 70 5.62 -7.70 3.92
CA ALA A 70 6.70 -7.00 3.22
C ALA A 70 6.48 -5.47 3.16
N LEU A 71 5.23 -5.02 3.33
CA LEU A 71 4.89 -3.59 3.37
C LEU A 71 4.98 -3.05 4.79
N HIS A 72 5.53 -1.84 4.91
CA HIS A 72 5.52 -1.11 6.17
C HIS A 72 4.11 -0.68 6.55
N SER A 73 3.79 -0.65 7.84
CA SER A 73 2.47 -0.30 8.38
C SER A 73 1.93 1.03 7.84
N HIS A 74 2.83 2.01 7.75
CA HIS A 74 2.51 3.33 7.22
C HIS A 74 2.15 3.30 5.73
N VAL A 75 2.85 2.47 4.93
CA VAL A 75 2.57 2.34 3.50
C VAL A 75 1.20 1.69 3.28
N THR A 76 0.87 0.66 4.07
CA THR A 76 -0.46 0.02 4.02
C THR A 76 -1.61 1.01 4.26
N GLN A 77 -1.45 1.92 5.23
CA GLN A 77 -2.43 2.96 5.51
C GLN A 77 -2.51 4.00 4.39
N GLN A 78 -1.37 4.39 3.79
CA GLN A 78 -1.37 5.30 2.64
C GLN A 78 -2.05 4.70 1.40
N VAL A 79 -1.95 3.38 1.20
CA VAL A 79 -2.68 2.70 0.12
C VAL A 79 -4.19 2.76 0.37
N ALA A 80 -4.65 2.57 1.61
CA ALA A 80 -6.05 2.76 1.96
C ALA A 80 -6.50 4.23 1.82
N ASP A 81 -5.59 5.18 2.06
CA ASP A 81 -5.89 6.61 1.88
C ASP A 81 -6.10 7.01 0.43
N ARG A 82 -5.62 6.24 -0.56
CA ARG A 82 -5.81 6.55 -1.98
C ARG A 82 -7.27 6.46 -2.45
N PHE A 83 -8.14 5.84 -1.67
CA PHE A 83 -9.57 5.79 -1.96
C PHE A 83 -10.28 7.13 -1.66
N TYR A 84 -9.62 8.05 -0.92
CA TYR A 84 -10.17 9.31 -0.41
C TYR A 84 -9.16 10.46 -0.43
#